data_AF-A0A167UL10-F1
#
_entry.id   AF-A0A167UL10-F1
#
_cell.length_a   1.000
_cell.length_b   1.000
_cell.length_c   1.000
_cell.angle_alpha   90.00
_cell.angle_beta   90.00
_cell.angle_gamma   90.00
#
_symmetry.space_group_name_H-M   'P 1'
#
loop_
_entity.id
_entity.type
_entity.pdbx_description
1 polymer ?
#
loop_
_entity_poly.entity_id
_entity_poly.type
_entity_poly.pdbx_seq_one_letter_code
_entity_poly.pdbx_strand_id
1 'polypeptide(L)' 'MVKVNLRKIRECRKAKGLSQGEVAKLLGFNTVYPYHRKESGQQPFTAEELMELAQLYNVPYEHFFIWDYAKKRDNM' A
#
# COMPACT_ATOMS: atom_id res chain seq x y z
N MET A 1 -0.05 -17.06 3.10
CA MET A 1 0.79 -15.96 3.63
C MET A 1 0.13 -14.63 3.29
N VAL A 2 0.07 -13.68 4.22
CA VAL A 2 -0.46 -12.33 3.94
C VAL A 2 0.65 -11.46 3.36
N LYS A 3 0.36 -10.70 2.29
CA LYS A 3 1.29 -9.72 1.71
C LYS A 3 0.58 -8.39 1.49
N VAL A 4 1.34 -7.29 1.51
CA VAL A 4 0.84 -5.97 1.14
C VAL A 4 0.61 -5.90 -0.38
N ASN A 5 -0.55 -5.40 -0.78
CA ASN A 5 -0.97 -5.19 -2.15
C ASN A 5 -0.51 -3.82 -2.66
N LEU A 6 0.77 -3.73 -3.04
CA LEU A 6 1.37 -2.48 -3.56
C LEU A 6 0.67 -1.96 -4.83
N ARG A 7 0.09 -2.87 -5.63
CA ARG A 7 -0.71 -2.49 -6.80
C ARG A 7 -1.94 -1.70 -6.38
N LYS A 8 -2.68 -2.19 -5.37
CA LYS A 8 -3.88 -1.51 -4.86
C LYS A 8 -3.55 -0.13 -4.28
N ILE A 9 -2.47 0.00 -3.53
CA ILE A 9 -2.02 1.30 -2.99
C ILE A 9 -1.78 2.29 -4.14
N ARG A 10 -1.05 1.87 -5.19
CA ARG A 10 -0.78 2.70 -6.37
C ARG A 10 -2.04 3.07 -7.14
N GLU A 11 -2.97 2.14 -7.29
CA GLU A 11 -4.26 2.38 -7.94
C GLU A 11 -5.07 3.43 -7.17
N CYS A 12 -5.17 3.30 -5.83
CA CYS A 12 -5.87 4.27 -4.99
C CYS A 12 -5.24 5.66 -5.08
N ARG A 13 -3.90 5.75 -5.05
CA ARG A 13 -3.19 7.01 -5.23
C ARG A 13 -3.55 7.68 -6.56
N LYS A 14 -3.48 6.92 -7.66
CA LYS A 14 -3.81 7.41 -9.00
C LYS A 14 -5.29 7.80 -9.12
N ALA A 15 -6.21 7.06 -8.51
CA ALA A 15 -7.63 7.37 -8.50
C ALA A 15 -7.94 8.68 -7.77
N LYS A 16 -7.13 9.07 -6.78
CA LYS A 16 -7.18 10.38 -6.14
C LYS A 16 -6.45 11.50 -6.91
N GLY A 17 -5.83 11.18 -8.05
CA GLY A 17 -5.05 12.15 -8.82
C GLY A 17 -3.73 12.57 -8.18
N LEU A 18 -3.26 11.83 -7.17
CA LEU A 18 -2.08 12.22 -6.39
C LEU A 18 -0.77 11.68 -7.01
N SER A 19 0.24 12.53 -7.04
CA SER A 19 1.63 12.14 -7.28
C SER A 19 2.23 11.42 -6.07
N GLN A 20 3.35 10.73 -6.28
CA GLN A 20 4.11 10.13 -5.17
C GLN A 20 4.63 11.19 -4.19
N GLY A 21 4.98 12.38 -4.69
CA GLY A 21 5.49 13.48 -3.86
C GLY A 21 4.41 14.06 -2.95
N GLU A 22 3.17 14.16 -3.43
CA GLU A 22 2.04 14.61 -2.60
C GLU A 22 1.72 13.62 -1.48
N VAL A 23 1.66 12.32 -1.79
CA VAL A 23 1.45 11.32 -0.74
C VAL A 23 2.62 11.28 0.25
N ALA A 24 3.86 11.45 -0.23
CA ALA A 24 5.00 11.52 0.65
C ALA A 24 4.88 12.66 1.68
N LYS A 25 4.48 13.86 1.23
CA LYS A 25 4.23 15.00 2.11
C LYS A 25 3.09 14.73 3.10
N LEU A 26 2.01 14.10 2.64
CA LEU A 26 0.85 13.76 3.48
C LEU A 26 1.19 12.75 4.58
N LEU A 27 2.14 11.84 4.32
CA LEU A 27 2.69 10.90 5.30
C LEU A 27 3.85 11.49 6.12
N GLY A 28 4.11 12.79 6.03
CA GLY A 28 5.16 13.46 6.80
C GLY A 28 6.59 13.20 6.34
N PHE A 29 6.82 12.68 5.13
CA PHE A 29 8.18 12.52 4.60
C PHE A 29 8.74 13.84 4.05
N ASN A 30 10.01 14.09 4.35
CA ASN A 30 10.74 15.27 3.86
C ASN A 30 11.03 15.24 2.35
N THR A 31 11.06 14.05 1.74
CA THR A 31 11.33 13.87 0.30
C THR A 31 10.43 12.79 -0.28
N VAL A 32 10.37 12.70 -1.62
CA VAL A 32 9.60 11.65 -2.32
C VAL A 32 10.22 10.26 -2.17
N TYR A 33 11.51 10.18 -1.87
CA TYR A 33 12.29 8.94 -1.95
C TYR A 33 11.78 7.83 -1.02
N PRO A 34 11.45 8.07 0.27
CA PRO A 34 10.88 7.05 1.15
C PRO A 34 9.58 6.45 0.62
N TYR A 35 8.65 7.29 0.14
CA TYR A 35 7.39 6.79 -0.43
C TYR A 35 7.61 6.02 -1.73
N HIS A 36 8.49 6.51 -2.61
CA HIS A 36 8.86 5.79 -3.84
C HIS A 36 9.42 4.40 -3.53
N ARG A 37 10.35 4.28 -2.57
CA ARG A 37 10.91 3.00 -2.10
C ARG A 37 9.82 2.05 -1.61
N LYS A 38 8.83 2.56 -0.90
CA LYS A 38 7.70 1.77 -0.38
C LYS A 38 6.76 1.30 -1.48
N GLU A 39 6.28 2.21 -2.32
CA GLU A 39 5.35 1.86 -3.41
C GLU A 39 6.02 1.01 -4.52
N SER A 40 7.35 1.05 -4.66
CA SER A 40 8.10 0.16 -5.55
C SER A 40 8.46 -1.19 -4.94
N GLY A 41 8.17 -1.41 -3.65
CA GLY A 41 8.45 -2.66 -2.93
C GLY A 41 9.90 -2.82 -2.49
N GLN A 42 10.72 -1.78 -2.60
CA GLN A 42 12.11 -1.75 -2.10
C GLN A 42 12.19 -1.57 -0.59
N GLN A 43 11.08 -1.18 0.06
CA GLN A 43 10.93 -1.08 1.51
C GLN A 43 9.47 -1.40 1.88
N PRO A 44 9.19 -2.07 3.02
CA PRO A 44 7.83 -2.27 3.46
C PRO A 44 7.19 -0.96 3.96
N PHE A 45 5.86 -0.88 3.83
CA PHE A 45 5.06 0.06 4.61
C PHE A 45 4.95 -0.43 6.06
N THR A 46 4.90 0.49 7.02
CA THR A 46 4.54 0.17 8.41
C THR A 46 3.02 0.03 8.54
N ALA A 47 2.55 -0.47 9.69
CA ALA A 47 1.12 -0.58 9.94
C ALA A 47 0.44 0.79 10.03
N GLU A 48 1.11 1.76 10.66
CA GLU A 48 0.66 3.15 10.80
C GLU A 48 0.51 3.81 9.43
N GLU A 49 1.51 3.70 8.56
CA GLU A 49 1.46 4.24 7.20
C GLU A 49 0.32 3.60 6.37
N LEU A 50 0.07 2.30 6.53
CA LEU A 50 -1.04 1.63 5.85
C LEU A 50 -2.39 2.14 6.35
N MET A 51 -2.52 2.44 7.64
CA MET A 51 -3.73 3.04 8.21
C MET A 51 -3.93 4.48 7.70
N GLU A 52 -2.88 5.29 7.68
CA GLU A 52 -2.93 6.66 7.13
C GLU A 52 -3.31 6.66 5.65
N LEU A 53 -2.76 5.74 4.86
CA LEU A 53 -3.14 5.56 3.45
C LEU A 53 -4.60 5.12 3.29
N ALA A 54 -5.11 4.30 4.20
CA ALA A 54 -6.49 3.81 4.16
C ALA A 54 -7.46 4.99 4.40
N GLN A 55 -7.14 5.83 5.39
CA GLN A 55 -7.86 7.07 5.66
C GLN A 55 -7.77 8.06 4.49
N LEU A 56 -6.56 8.31 3.98
CA LEU A 56 -6.32 9.21 2.85
C LEU A 56 -7.12 8.81 1.60
N TYR A 57 -7.18 7.51 1.31
CA TYR A 57 -7.88 7.00 0.14
C TYR A 57 -9.35 6.70 0.38
N ASN A 58 -9.82 6.82 1.62
CA ASN A 58 -11.18 6.46 2.06
C ASN A 58 -11.55 5.03 1.65
N VAL A 59 -10.68 4.07 1.98
CA VAL A 59 -10.90 2.64 1.76
C VAL A 59 -10.57 1.85 3.03
N PRO A 60 -11.19 0.68 3.27
CA PRO A 60 -10.79 -0.21 4.35
C PRO A 60 -9.32 -0.64 4.21
N TYR A 61 -8.56 -0.69 5.31
CA TYR A 61 -7.13 -1.03 5.29
C TYR A 61 -6.89 -2.46 4.79
N GLU A 62 -7.87 -3.35 4.97
CA GLU A 62 -7.88 -4.73 4.48
C GLU A 62 -7.69 -4.82 2.97
N HIS A 63 -8.10 -3.78 2.22
CA HIS A 63 -7.88 -3.71 0.76
C HIS A 63 -6.40 -3.67 0.38
N PHE A 64 -5.52 -3.25 1.30
CA PHE A 64 -4.07 -3.26 1.07
C PHE A 64 -3.42 -4.60 1.35
N PHE A 65 -4.17 -5.67 1.61
CA PHE A 65 -3.63 -6.99 1.84
C PHE A 65 -4.15 -8.01 0.84
N ILE A 66 -3.29 -8.94 0.44
CA ILE A 66 -3.63 -10.13 -0.34
C ILE A 66 -3.31 -11.37 0.48
N TRP A 67 -4.24 -12.32 0.45
CA TRP A 67 -4.10 -13.62 1.09
C TRP A 67 -3.59 -14.62 0.06
N ASP A 68 -2.31 -14.95 0.14
CA ASP A 68 -1.71 -16.03 -0.64
C ASP A 68 -2.07 -17.37 0.03
N TYR A 69 -3.30 -17.82 -0.18
CA TYR A 69 -3.72 -19.19 0.12
C TYR A 69 -3.20 -20.08 -1.02
N ALA A 70 -1.91 -20.37 -1.05
CA ALA A 70 -1.37 -21.40 -1.92
C ALA A 70 -2.23 -22.67 -1.77
N LYS A 71 -2.85 -23.10 -2.87
CA LYS A 71 -3.74 -24.25 -2.98
C LYS A 71 -3.16 -25.46 -2.24
N LYS A 72 -3.66 -25.74 -1.03
CA LYS A 72 -3.69 -27.08 -0.43
C LYS A 72 -5.12 -27.64 -0.50
N ARG A 73 -5.72 -27.58 -1.70
CA ARG A 73 -7.04 -28.17 -1.98
C ARG A 73 -7.07 -29.04 -3.23
N ASP A 74 -5.92 -29.58 -3.64
CA ASP A 74 -5.83 -30.66 -4.63
C ASP A 74 -5.27 -31.95 -3.98
N ASN A 75 -5.82 -32.33 -2.83
CA ASN A 75 -5.66 -33.66 -2.23
C ASN A 75 -6.88 -33.91 -1.32
N MET A 76 -8.05 -34.10 -1.92
CA MET A 76 -9.19 -34.78 -1.31
C MET A 76 -9.92 -35.56 -2.41
#